data_AF-A0AAU2G7L0-F1
#
_entry.id   AF-A0AAU2G7L0-F1
#
_cell.length_a   1.000
_cell.length_b   1.000
_cell.length_c   1.000
_cell.angle_alpha   90.00
_cell.angle_beta   90.00
_cell.angle_gamma   90.00
#
_symmetry.space_group_name_H-M   'P 1'
#
loop_
_entity.id
_entity.type
_entity.pdbx_description
1 polymer ?
#
loop_
_entity_poly.entity_id
_entity_poly.type
_entity_poly.pdbx_seq_one_letter_code
_entity_poly.pdbx_strand_id
1 'polypeptide(L)'
;MDFVTELARFAATGRLGAFHVGAHLHDLVAVHGEPDCSWPVHKGRRWPHWFHHGSLENVYCRCRLLHSMSVDTWRDALEIPGPGAGESYRGPVSVTESRLTAALADAGVAWRTEWSERLPEQRTLYAEPVPQTMVSFVFVARCCDTEPIAEDWLLHTVSSYALDHRECPAADPALPDDGYGA
;
A
#
# COMPACT_ATOMS: atom_id res chain seq x y z
N MET A 1 16.36 -8.05 4.25
CA MET A 1 16.06 -6.93 3.35
C MET A 1 15.72 -5.73 4.22
N ASP A 2 16.31 -4.57 3.97
CA ASP A 2 15.96 -3.33 4.68
C ASP A 2 14.64 -2.79 4.14
N PHE A 3 13.73 -2.39 5.03
CA PHE A 3 12.40 -1.95 4.63
C PHE A 3 12.42 -0.64 3.86
N VAL A 4 13.30 0.30 4.21
CA VAL A 4 13.43 1.58 3.49
C VAL A 4 13.83 1.33 2.03
N THR A 5 14.74 0.38 1.81
CA THR A 5 15.12 -0.05 0.46
C THR A 5 13.94 -0.62 -0.32
N GLU A 6 13.07 -1.42 0.31
CA GLU A 6 11.87 -1.96 -0.34
C GLU A 6 10.83 -0.86 -0.62
N LEU A 7 10.66 0.11 0.28
CA LEU A 7 9.82 1.29 0.02
C LEU A 7 10.32 2.13 -1.17
N ALA A 8 11.63 2.29 -1.31
CA ALA A 8 12.21 2.99 -2.45
C ALA A 8 11.97 2.23 -3.76
N ARG A 9 12.13 0.90 -3.74
CA ARG A 9 11.76 0.03 -4.87
C ARG A 9 10.27 0.11 -5.19
N PHE A 10 9.43 0.16 -4.16
CA PHE A 10 7.99 0.32 -4.31
C PHE A 10 7.65 1.65 -4.99
N ALA A 11 8.27 2.74 -4.56
CA ALA A 11 8.12 4.06 -5.19
C ALA A 11 8.60 4.08 -6.65
N ALA A 12 9.62 3.29 -6.98
CA ALA A 12 10.16 3.18 -8.33
C ALA A 12 9.31 2.32 -9.28
N THR A 13 8.59 1.33 -8.75
CA THR A 13 7.95 0.28 -9.57
C THR A 13 6.45 0.15 -9.39
N GLY A 14 5.89 0.67 -8.31
CA GLY A 14 4.50 0.45 -7.89
C GLY A 14 4.23 -0.98 -7.42
N ARG A 15 5.29 -1.76 -7.14
CA ARG A 15 5.20 -3.17 -6.73
C ARG A 15 5.79 -3.40 -5.34
N LEU A 16 5.03 -4.08 -4.49
CA LEU A 16 5.48 -4.60 -3.20
C LEU A 16 5.38 -6.13 -3.26
N GLY A 17 6.50 -6.79 -3.54
CA GLY A 17 6.48 -8.20 -3.94
C GLY A 17 5.60 -8.44 -5.19
N ALA A 18 4.63 -9.36 -5.09
CA ALA A 18 3.66 -9.62 -6.15
C ALA A 18 2.52 -8.58 -6.21
N PHE A 19 2.33 -7.79 -5.16
CA PHE A 19 1.24 -6.82 -5.08
C PHE A 19 1.55 -5.58 -5.91
N HIS A 20 0.64 -5.24 -6.81
CA HIS A 20 0.65 -4.00 -7.56
C HIS A 20 -0.76 -3.67 -8.02
N VAL A 21 -1.04 -2.39 -8.24
CA VAL A 21 -2.31 -1.97 -8.85
C VAL A 21 -2.50 -2.73 -10.17
N GLY A 22 -3.69 -3.30 -10.34
CA GLY A 22 -4.02 -4.16 -11.48
C GLY A 22 -3.68 -5.64 -11.31
N ALA A 23 -3.05 -6.07 -10.22
CA ALA A 23 -2.84 -7.50 -9.95
C ALA A 23 -4.17 -8.22 -9.68
N HIS A 24 -4.30 -9.46 -10.16
CA HIS A 24 -5.52 -10.23 -9.99
C HIS A 24 -5.58 -10.91 -8.62
N LEU A 25 -6.73 -10.86 -7.94
CA LEU A 25 -6.94 -11.49 -6.63
C LEU A 25 -6.53 -12.97 -6.63
N HIS A 26 -7.00 -13.72 -7.62
CA HIS A 26 -6.67 -15.14 -7.80
C HIS A 26 -5.16 -15.42 -7.80
N ASP A 27 -4.38 -14.61 -8.52
CA ASP A 27 -2.93 -14.83 -8.65
C ASP A 27 -2.22 -14.51 -7.32
N LEU A 28 -2.70 -13.50 -6.61
CA LEU A 28 -2.15 -13.14 -5.30
C LEU A 28 -2.48 -14.22 -4.24
N VAL A 29 -3.69 -14.78 -4.26
CA VAL A 29 -4.06 -15.90 -3.39
C VAL A 29 -3.22 -17.15 -3.70
N ALA A 30 -2.94 -17.43 -4.98
CA ALA A 30 -2.08 -18.56 -5.35
C ALA A 30 -0.64 -18.43 -4.82
N VAL A 31 -0.13 -17.20 -4.67
CA VAL A 31 1.24 -16.93 -4.19
C VAL A 31 1.30 -16.77 -2.66
N HIS A 32 0.32 -16.10 -2.06
CA HIS A 32 0.37 -15.65 -0.67
C HIS A 32 -0.64 -16.35 0.25
N GLY A 33 -1.52 -17.20 -0.31
CA GLY A 33 -2.61 -17.83 0.42
C GLY A 33 -3.84 -16.93 0.54
N GLU A 34 -4.87 -17.44 1.21
CA GLU A 34 -6.11 -16.71 1.47
C GLU A 34 -5.86 -15.50 2.39
N PRO A 35 -6.60 -14.39 2.19
CA PRO A 35 -6.52 -13.22 3.05
C PRO A 35 -7.03 -13.52 4.47
N ASP A 36 -6.41 -12.89 5.48
CA ASP A 36 -6.72 -13.11 6.90
C ASP A 36 -8.11 -12.60 7.28
N CYS A 37 -8.55 -11.52 6.63
CA CYS A 37 -9.83 -10.87 6.87
C CYS A 37 -10.35 -10.27 5.57
N SER A 38 -11.68 -10.22 5.41
CA SER A 38 -12.33 -9.64 4.25
C SER A 38 -13.63 -8.94 4.61
N TRP A 39 -13.83 -7.70 4.13
CA TRP A 39 -15.05 -6.92 4.35
C TRP A 39 -15.41 -6.10 3.12
N PRO A 40 -16.71 -5.96 2.76
CA PRO A 40 -17.08 -5.02 1.72
C PRO A 40 -16.80 -3.58 2.16
N VAL A 41 -16.28 -2.77 1.23
CA VAL A 41 -15.99 -1.34 1.51
C VAL A 41 -17.26 -0.54 1.76
N HIS A 42 -18.36 -0.92 1.11
CA HIS A 42 -19.65 -0.24 1.24
C HIS A 42 -20.72 -1.16 1.81
N LYS A 43 -21.43 -0.68 2.82
CA LYS A 43 -22.58 -1.39 3.38
C LYS A 43 -23.63 -1.67 2.30
N GLY A 44 -24.04 -2.93 2.18
CA GLY A 44 -25.07 -3.36 1.22
C GLY A 44 -24.56 -3.56 -0.21
N ARG A 45 -23.26 -3.43 -0.47
CA ARG A 45 -22.63 -3.84 -1.72
C ARG A 45 -21.60 -4.92 -1.42
N ARG A 46 -21.41 -5.87 -2.34
CA ARG A 46 -20.34 -6.88 -2.20
C ARG A 46 -18.99 -6.34 -2.62
N TRP A 47 -18.97 -5.42 -3.60
CA TRP A 47 -17.79 -4.83 -4.21
C TRP A 47 -17.86 -3.29 -4.20
N PRO A 48 -16.70 -2.59 -4.13
CA PRO A 48 -15.35 -3.12 -3.92
C PRO A 48 -15.19 -3.78 -2.53
N HIS A 49 -14.17 -4.62 -2.40
CA HIS A 49 -13.97 -5.47 -1.23
C HIS A 49 -12.57 -5.29 -0.68
N TRP A 50 -12.48 -5.15 0.64
CA TRP A 50 -11.25 -4.94 1.38
C TRP A 50 -10.75 -6.25 1.98
N PHE A 51 -9.45 -6.50 1.87
CA PHE A 51 -8.77 -7.70 2.33
C PHE A 51 -7.49 -7.36 3.08
N HIS A 52 -7.09 -8.24 4.00
CA HIS A 52 -5.81 -8.17 4.69
C HIS A 52 -4.92 -9.36 4.34
N HIS A 53 -3.65 -9.08 4.06
CA HIS A 53 -2.56 -10.06 4.07
C HIS A 53 -1.51 -9.57 5.06
N GLY A 54 -1.57 -10.03 6.31
CA GLY A 54 -0.81 -9.47 7.42
C GLY A 54 -1.13 -7.98 7.64
N SER A 55 -0.12 -7.14 7.56
CA SER A 55 -0.21 -5.68 7.66
C SER A 55 -0.53 -4.98 6.33
N LEU A 56 -0.63 -5.73 5.23
CA LEU A 56 -1.01 -5.19 3.93
C LEU A 56 -2.53 -5.19 3.75
N GLU A 57 -3.08 -4.00 3.63
CA GLU A 57 -4.48 -3.74 3.34
C GLU A 57 -4.67 -3.61 1.83
N ASN A 58 -5.64 -4.33 1.26
CA ASN A 58 -5.84 -4.42 -0.18
C ASN A 58 -7.31 -4.22 -0.53
N VAL A 59 -7.62 -3.30 -1.44
CA VAL A 59 -8.97 -3.10 -1.94
C VAL A 59 -9.06 -3.56 -3.38
N TYR A 60 -9.92 -4.53 -3.64
CA TYR A 60 -10.17 -5.05 -4.97
C TYR A 60 -11.49 -4.53 -5.51
N CYS A 61 -11.50 -4.23 -6.81
CA CYS A 61 -12.71 -3.84 -7.51
C CYS A 61 -13.58 -5.07 -7.84
N ARG A 62 -14.80 -4.84 -8.32
CA ARG A 62 -15.67 -5.89 -8.89
C ARG A 62 -15.03 -6.66 -10.04
N CYS A 63 -13.98 -6.15 -10.67
CA CYS A 63 -13.23 -6.88 -11.70
C CYS A 63 -12.09 -7.74 -11.14
N ARG A 64 -11.92 -7.79 -9.80
CA ARG A 64 -10.92 -8.58 -9.07
C ARG A 64 -9.48 -8.15 -9.29
N LEU A 65 -9.31 -6.99 -9.91
CA LEU A 65 -8.04 -6.29 -9.96
C LEU A 65 -7.86 -5.47 -8.68
N LEU A 66 -6.63 -5.50 -8.15
CA LEU A 66 -6.21 -4.68 -7.02
C LEU A 66 -6.31 -3.20 -7.42
N HIS A 67 -7.17 -2.46 -6.72
CA HIS A 67 -7.43 -1.05 -7.00
C HIS A 67 -6.56 -0.14 -6.14
N SER A 68 -6.39 -0.50 -4.87
CA SER A 68 -5.49 0.20 -3.96
C SER A 68 -4.93 -0.74 -2.90
N MET A 69 -3.78 -0.38 -2.35
CA MET A 69 -3.18 -1.07 -1.22
C MET A 69 -2.54 -0.08 -0.25
N SER A 70 -2.47 -0.44 1.03
CA SER A 70 -1.84 0.37 2.07
C SER A 70 -1.17 -0.49 3.13
N VAL A 71 -0.12 0.07 3.73
CA VAL A 71 0.51 -0.46 4.94
C VAL A 71 0.59 0.66 5.95
N ASP A 72 -0.04 0.45 7.08
CA ASP A 72 0.03 1.33 8.24
C ASP A 72 1.28 1.02 9.06
N THR A 73 2.26 1.91 9.02
CA THR A 73 3.59 1.73 9.61
C THR A 73 3.69 2.16 11.07
N TRP A 74 2.59 2.65 11.65
CA TRP A 74 2.50 3.01 13.07
C TRP A 74 2.32 1.81 14.02
N ARG A 75 2.14 0.60 13.49
CA ARG A 75 1.99 -0.63 14.29
C ARG A 75 3.35 -1.14 14.77
N ASP A 76 3.37 -1.77 15.95
CA ASP A 76 4.59 -2.24 16.62
C ASP A 76 5.41 -3.26 15.79
N ALA A 77 4.73 -4.07 14.99
CA ALA A 77 5.33 -5.00 14.07
C ALA A 77 4.57 -5.00 12.75
N LEU A 78 5.29 -4.83 11.65
CA LEU A 78 4.73 -5.08 10.33
C LEU A 78 4.97 -6.53 9.94
N GLU A 79 3.97 -7.14 9.35
CA GLU A 79 4.07 -8.38 8.61
C GLU A 79 3.61 -8.11 7.17
N ILE A 80 4.55 -8.00 6.25
CA ILE A 80 4.25 -7.67 4.85
C ILE A 80 4.70 -8.84 3.98
N PRO A 81 3.86 -9.32 3.05
CA PRO A 81 4.28 -10.34 2.10
C PRO A 81 5.57 -9.93 1.36
N GLY A 82 6.56 -10.81 1.41
CA GLY A 82 7.84 -10.65 0.74
C GLY A 82 7.78 -10.97 -0.75
N PRO A 83 8.92 -10.87 -1.46
CA PRO A 83 8.98 -11.12 -2.89
C PRO A 83 8.80 -12.60 -3.28
N GLY A 84 9.05 -13.55 -2.37
CA GLY A 84 8.82 -14.98 -2.58
C GLY A 84 7.55 -15.53 -1.91
N ALA A 85 7.07 -16.68 -2.40
CA ALA A 85 5.97 -17.40 -1.78
C ALA A 85 6.33 -17.82 -0.33
N GLY A 86 5.48 -17.46 0.62
CA GLY A 86 5.70 -17.70 2.06
C GLY A 86 6.81 -16.84 2.69
N GLU A 87 7.40 -15.90 1.96
CA GLU A 87 8.29 -14.91 2.55
C GLU A 87 7.47 -13.76 3.15
N SER A 88 7.88 -13.27 4.32
CA SER A 88 7.31 -12.07 4.93
C SER A 88 8.42 -11.21 5.51
N TYR A 89 8.32 -9.89 5.32
CA TYR A 89 9.07 -8.94 6.13
C TYR A 89 8.42 -8.85 7.50
N ARG A 90 9.22 -9.01 8.57
CA ARG A 90 8.79 -8.82 9.96
C ARG A 90 9.75 -7.90 10.70
N GLY A 91 9.25 -6.82 11.29
CA GLY A 91 10.08 -5.96 12.15
C GLY A 91 9.40 -4.67 12.60
N PRO A 92 10.02 -3.94 13.54
CA PRO A 92 9.64 -2.56 13.89
C PRO A 92 10.12 -1.61 12.79
N VAL A 93 9.30 -0.62 12.46
CA VAL A 93 9.44 0.07 11.17
C VAL A 93 9.30 1.58 11.32
N SER A 94 9.93 2.11 12.36
CA SER A 94 10.14 3.56 12.46
C SER A 94 11.04 3.99 11.29
N VAL A 95 10.38 4.47 10.24
CA VAL A 95 10.99 5.01 9.03
C VAL A 95 10.85 6.51 9.11
N THR A 96 11.99 7.19 9.10
CA THR A 96 11.99 8.64 9.07
C THR A 96 12.00 9.14 7.63
N GLU A 97 11.51 10.36 7.43
CA GLU A 97 11.46 10.96 6.09
C GLU A 97 12.85 11.19 5.51
N SER A 98 13.82 11.61 6.32
CA SER A 98 15.20 11.78 5.83
C SER A 98 15.79 10.45 5.30
N ARG A 99 15.51 9.33 5.99
CA ARG A 99 15.94 8.00 5.55
C ARG A 99 15.25 7.58 4.26
N LEU A 100 13.93 7.79 4.15
CA LEU A 100 13.20 7.43 2.94
C LEU A 100 13.63 8.29 1.74
N THR A 101 13.67 9.62 1.90
CA THR A 101 14.03 10.54 0.81
C THR A 101 15.46 10.33 0.32
N ALA A 102 16.41 9.99 1.20
CA ALA A 102 17.74 9.55 0.80
C ALA A 102 17.69 8.29 -0.07
N ALA A 103 16.93 7.27 0.33
CA ALA A 103 16.79 6.04 -0.45
C ALA A 103 16.06 6.26 -1.79
N LEU A 104 15.06 7.16 -1.84
CA LEU A 104 14.40 7.56 -3.08
C LEU A 104 15.37 8.25 -4.04
N ALA A 105 16.21 9.15 -3.51
CA ALA A 105 17.24 9.84 -4.30
C ALA A 105 18.26 8.84 -4.87
N ASP A 106 18.75 7.92 -4.04
CA ASP A 106 19.70 6.87 -4.45
C ASP A 106 19.10 5.93 -5.51
N ALA A 107 17.79 5.69 -5.46
CA ALA A 107 17.05 4.90 -6.44
C ALA A 107 16.65 5.70 -7.71
N GLY A 108 16.95 7.00 -7.76
CA GLY A 108 16.59 7.88 -8.88
C GLY A 108 15.08 8.12 -9.01
N VAL A 109 14.32 7.96 -7.93
CA VAL A 109 12.87 8.18 -7.92
C VAL A 109 12.58 9.67 -7.79
N ALA A 110 11.74 10.21 -8.67
CA ALA A 110 11.21 11.55 -8.51
C ALA A 110 9.97 11.53 -7.59
N TRP A 111 9.87 12.51 -6.69
CA TRP A 111 8.70 12.69 -5.86
C TRP A 111 8.32 14.17 -5.73
N ARG A 112 7.08 14.40 -5.33
CA ARG A 112 6.56 15.73 -4.94
C ARG A 112 6.04 15.67 -3.52
N THR A 113 6.23 16.75 -2.77
CA THR A 113 5.71 16.89 -1.40
C THR A 113 4.47 17.76 -1.41
N GLU A 114 3.39 17.29 -0.79
CA GLU A 114 2.22 18.11 -0.48
C GLU A 114 2.05 18.28 1.03
N TRP A 115 1.63 19.47 1.42
CA TRP A 115 1.33 19.82 2.80
C TRP A 115 -0.17 19.84 3.02
N SER A 116 -0.63 19.27 4.13
CA SER A 116 -2.04 19.38 4.50
C SER A 116 -2.29 20.70 5.23
N GLU A 117 -3.10 21.58 4.64
CA GLU A 117 -3.50 22.84 5.31
C GLU A 117 -4.33 22.60 6.58
N ARG A 118 -5.03 21.46 6.65
CA ARG A 118 -5.89 21.10 7.78
C ARG A 118 -5.16 20.32 8.86
N LEU A 119 -4.07 19.65 8.49
CA LEU A 119 -3.25 18.82 9.37
C LEU A 119 -1.80 19.28 9.23
N PRO A 120 -1.41 20.39 9.87
CA PRO A 120 -0.07 20.98 9.70
C PRO A 120 1.06 20.06 10.19
N GLU A 121 0.72 19.06 11.01
CA GLU A 121 1.62 18.01 11.49
C GLU A 121 1.61 16.77 10.59
N GLN A 122 1.03 16.88 9.39
CA GLN A 122 1.02 15.84 8.37
C GLN A 122 1.49 16.38 7.02
N ARG A 123 2.33 15.60 6.33
CA ARG A 123 2.68 15.85 4.92
C ARG A 123 2.78 14.55 4.16
N THR A 124 2.62 14.63 2.84
CA THR A 124 2.61 13.45 1.98
C THR A 124 3.63 13.60 0.87
N LEU A 125 4.47 12.58 0.67
CA LEU A 125 5.29 12.44 -0.53
C LEU A 125 4.54 11.59 -1.55
N TYR A 126 4.54 12.01 -2.80
CA TYR A 126 3.93 11.29 -3.90
C TYR A 126 4.96 10.94 -4.96
N ALA A 127 4.97 9.69 -5.38
CA ALA A 127 5.74 9.18 -6.51
C ALA A 127 4.80 8.55 -7.55
N GLU A 128 5.16 8.68 -8.82
CA GLU A 128 4.41 8.12 -9.95
C GLU A 128 5.29 7.07 -10.64
N PRO A 129 5.31 5.81 -10.14
CA PRO A 129 6.19 4.76 -10.70
C PRO A 129 5.84 4.40 -12.15
N VAL A 130 4.55 4.44 -12.48
CA VAL A 130 4.01 4.14 -13.81
C VAL A 130 2.80 5.04 -14.08
N PRO A 131 2.42 5.28 -15.35
CA PRO A 131 1.24 6.07 -15.67
C PRO A 131 0.00 5.58 -14.92
N GLN A 132 -0.80 6.52 -14.42
CA GLN A 132 -2.07 6.25 -13.71
C GLN A 132 -1.94 5.49 -12.37
N THR A 133 -0.73 5.32 -11.84
CA THR A 133 -0.51 4.76 -10.50
C THR A 133 0.23 5.76 -9.64
N MET A 134 -0.34 6.05 -8.47
CA MET A 134 0.29 6.89 -7.46
C MET A 134 0.79 6.00 -6.33
N VAL A 135 1.97 6.30 -5.80
CA VAL A 135 2.45 5.83 -4.49
C VAL A 135 2.50 7.03 -3.57
N SER A 136 1.92 6.91 -2.38
CA SER A 136 1.92 7.96 -1.37
C SER A 136 2.56 7.50 -0.07
N PHE A 137 3.37 8.37 0.53
CA PHE A 137 3.99 8.20 1.83
C PHE A 137 3.51 9.31 2.74
N VAL A 138 2.65 8.96 3.69
CA VAL A 138 2.10 9.89 4.67
C VAL A 138 3.02 9.93 5.87
N PHE A 139 3.51 11.12 6.18
CA PHE A 139 4.39 11.40 7.30
C PHE A 139 3.67 12.24 8.35
N VAL A 140 3.93 11.95 9.62
CA VAL A 140 3.44 12.72 10.76
C VAL A 140 4.59 13.25 11.60
N ALA A 141 4.40 14.45 12.16
CA ALA A 141 5.38 15.08 13.05
C ALA A 141 5.31 14.51 14.48
N ARG A 142 4.19 13.86 14.86
CA ARG A 142 3.98 13.11 16.11
C ARG A 142 2.85 12.10 15.92
N CYS A 143 2.85 11.00 16.65
CA CYS A 143 1.82 9.96 16.51
C CYS A 143 0.53 10.30 17.28
N CYS A 144 0.62 11.09 18.34
CA CYS A 144 -0.53 11.56 19.12
C CYS A 144 -0.26 12.92 19.79
N ASP A 145 -1.31 13.61 20.22
CA ASP A 145 -1.21 14.96 20.79
C ASP A 145 -0.39 15.04 22.09
N THR A 146 -0.18 13.91 22.76
CA THR A 146 0.61 13.83 23.99
C THR A 146 2.11 13.66 23.75
N GLU A 147 2.53 13.35 22.53
CA GLU A 147 3.92 13.20 22.16
C GLU A 147 4.54 14.53 21.70
N PRO A 148 5.84 14.74 21.94
CA PRO A 148 6.54 15.88 21.38
C PRO A 148 6.62 15.79 19.85
N ILE A 149 6.69 16.94 19.20
CA ILE A 149 7.02 17.00 17.77
C ILE A 149 8.42 16.40 17.57
N ALA A 150 8.51 15.40 16.71
CA ALA A 150 9.75 14.75 16.35
C ALA A 150 10.66 15.69 15.53
N GLU A 151 11.97 15.55 15.69
CA GLU A 151 12.96 16.29 14.90
C GLU A 151 12.93 15.89 13.42
N ASP A 152 12.58 14.63 13.14
CA ASP A 152 12.38 14.08 11.81
C ASP A 152 11.00 13.42 11.73
N TRP A 153 10.37 13.55 10.56
CA TRP A 153 8.99 13.11 10.37
C TRP A 153 8.93 11.58 10.27
N LEU A 154 7.89 11.00 10.87
CA LEU A 154 7.73 9.55 10.94
C LEU A 154 6.72 9.07 9.89
N LEU A 155 7.09 8.05 9.13
CA LEU A 155 6.18 7.40 8.19
C LEU A 155 5.03 6.79 9.00
N HIS A 156 3.81 7.19 8.64
CA HIS A 156 2.59 6.72 9.27
C HIS A 156 1.87 5.68 8.41
N THR A 157 1.77 5.95 7.11
CA THR A 157 1.15 5.05 6.14
C THR A 157 1.86 5.17 4.81
N VAL A 158 2.05 4.04 4.14
CA VAL A 158 2.40 3.99 2.72
C VAL A 158 1.23 3.39 1.95
N SER A 159 0.91 3.92 0.78
CA SER A 159 -0.17 3.38 -0.05
C SER A 159 0.10 3.52 -1.54
N SER A 160 -0.63 2.74 -2.34
CA SER A 160 -0.72 2.94 -3.78
C SER A 160 -2.15 2.78 -4.25
N TYR A 161 -2.52 3.54 -5.27
CA TYR A 161 -3.87 3.53 -5.84
C TYR A 161 -3.84 3.88 -7.32
N ALA A 162 -4.79 3.31 -8.07
CA ALA A 162 -5.07 3.71 -9.44
C ALA A 162 -5.72 5.09 -9.47
N LEU A 163 -5.25 5.99 -10.36
CA LEU A 163 -5.88 7.29 -10.59
C LEU A 163 -7.16 7.19 -11.44
N ASP A 164 -7.23 6.20 -12.33
CA ASP A 164 -8.39 5.95 -13.16
C ASP A 164 -8.81 4.47 -13.12
N HIS A 165 -10.08 4.23 -12.81
CA HIS A 165 -10.74 2.93 -12.91
C HIS A 165 -12.15 3.06 -13.53
N ARG A 166 -12.33 4.02 -14.45
CA ARG A 166 -13.62 4.30 -15.09
C ARG A 166 -14.07 3.18 -16.02
N GLU A 167 -13.14 2.53 -16.72
CA GLU A 167 -13.40 1.39 -17.59
C GLU A 167 -13.22 0.07 -16.83
N CYS A 168 -14.00 -0.12 -15.77
CA CYS A 168 -13.95 -1.35 -14.98
C CYS A 168 -14.36 -2.55 -15.86
N PRO A 169 -13.43 -3.45 -16.22
CA PRO A 169 -13.74 -4.57 -17.09
C PRO A 169 -14.73 -5.51 -16.38
N ALA A 170 -15.42 -6.34 -17.17
CA ALA A 170 -16.13 -7.46 -16.59
C ALA A 170 -15.13 -8.37 -15.85
N ALA A 171 -15.55 -8.97 -14.74
CA ALA A 171 -14.77 -10.04 -14.13
C ALA A 171 -14.55 -11.14 -15.17
N ASP A 172 -13.34 -11.69 -15.23
CA ASP A 172 -13.02 -12.76 -16.18
C ASP A 172 -13.81 -14.03 -15.79
N PRO A 173 -14.76 -14.49 -16.64
CA PRO A 173 -15.58 -15.66 -16.33
C PRO A 173 -14.79 -16.98 -16.40
N ALA A 174 -13.57 -16.96 -16.93
CA ALA A 174 -12.70 -18.14 -16.97
C ALA A 174 -11.98 -18.40 -15.65
N LEU A 175 -11.97 -17.43 -14.73
CA LEU A 175 -11.32 -17.58 -13.44
C LEU A 175 -12.23 -18.32 -12.44
N PRO A 176 -11.63 -19.10 -11.51
CA PRO A 176 -12.39 -19.78 -10.46
C PRO A 176 -13.24 -18.81 -9.65
N ASP A 177 -14.37 -19.30 -9.12
CA ASP A 177 -15.13 -18.55 -8.13
C ASP A 177 -14.23 -18.23 -6.94
N ASP A 178 -14.08 -16.94 -6.66
CA ASP A 178 -13.28 -16.42 -5.56
C ASP A 178 -13.97 -16.65 -4.20
N GLY A 179 -15.18 -17.20 -4.18
CA GLY A 179 -15.98 -17.39 -2.97
C GLY A 179 -16.57 -16.08 -2.44
N TYR A 180 -16.27 -14.97 -3.11
CA TYR A 180 -16.77 -13.64 -2.80
C TYR A 180 -17.97 -13.27 -3.68
N GLY A 181 -18.30 -14.06 -4.71
CA GLY A 181 -19.50 -13.92 -5.54
C GLY A 181 -19.51 -12.65 -6.40
N ALA A 182 -20.29 -12.63 -7.48
CA ALA A 182 -20.31 -11.54 -8.46
C ALA A 182 -20.39 -10.11 -7.87
#